data_AF-A0A941VVL4-F1
#
_entry.id   AF-A0A941VVL4-F1
#
_cell.length_a   1.000
_cell.length_b   1.000
_cell.length_c   1.000
_cell.angle_alpha   90.00
_cell.angle_beta   90.00
_cell.angle_gamma   90.00
#
_symmetry.space_group_name_H-M   'P 1'
#
loop_
_entity.id
_entity.type
_entity.pdbx_description
1 polymer ?
#
loop_
_entity_poly.entity_id
_entity_poly.type
_entity_poly.pdbx_seq_one_letter_code
_entity_poly.pdbx_strand_id
1 'polypeptide(L)'
;DSRKERYDKQLVEKHGVNITGKSTEEKVKILRRVREEMYEKLKDAVYKRRGWTAEGIPKIQTVKRLKIDFPEVLELLKANGVTE
;
A
#
# COMPACT_ATOMS: atom_id res chain seq x y z
N ASP A 1 16.10 -16.68 17.81
CA ASP A 1 15.66 -15.36 17.32
C ASP A 1 14.81 -14.69 18.39
N SER A 2 15.17 -13.48 18.81
CA SER A 2 14.61 -12.77 19.98
C SER A 2 13.14 -12.33 19.79
N ARG A 3 12.59 -12.40 18.57
CA ARG A 3 11.23 -11.93 18.26
C ARG A 3 10.29 -13.03 17.75
N LYS A 4 10.72 -14.29 17.77
CA LYS A 4 9.95 -15.42 17.20
C LYS A 4 8.53 -15.51 17.78
N GLU A 5 8.39 -15.54 19.10
CA GLU A 5 7.08 -15.69 19.75
C GLU A 5 6.11 -14.55 19.40
N ARG A 6 6.61 -13.31 19.31
CA ARG A 6 5.81 -12.15 18.90
C ARG A 6 5.25 -12.32 17.50
N TYR A 7 6.05 -12.80 16.56
CA TYR A 7 5.63 -12.97 15.17
C TYR A 7 4.73 -14.19 14.98
N ASP A 8 4.98 -15.27 15.71
CA ASP A 8 4.11 -16.45 15.73
C ASP A 8 2.71 -16.07 16.27
N LYS A 9 2.63 -15.33 17.39
CA LYS A 9 1.37 -14.77 17.93
C LYS A 9 0.68 -13.85 16.92
N GLN A 10 1.42 -12.97 16.25
CA GLN A 10 0.86 -12.09 15.22
C GLN A 10 0.23 -12.89 14.06
N LEU A 11 0.92 -13.91 13.57
CA LEU A 11 0.43 -14.75 12.47
C LEU A 11 -0.86 -15.50 12.86
N VAL A 12 -0.90 -16.09 14.06
CA VAL A 12 -2.05 -16.87 14.52
C VAL A 12 -3.21 -15.98 14.93
N GLU A 13 -2.99 -15.06 15.88
CA GLU A 13 -4.07 -14.30 16.52
C GLU A 13 -4.61 -13.18 15.65
N LYS A 14 -3.74 -12.44 14.95
CA LYS A 14 -4.17 -11.27 14.14
C LYS A 14 -4.50 -11.61 12.70
N HIS A 15 -3.85 -12.65 12.16
CA HIS A 15 -3.94 -12.98 10.75
C HIS A 15 -4.54 -14.37 10.50
N GLY A 16 -4.90 -15.13 11.55
CA GLY A 16 -5.56 -16.43 11.42
C GLY A 16 -4.74 -17.50 10.70
N VAL A 17 -3.41 -17.34 10.63
CA VAL A 17 -2.52 -18.23 9.88
C VAL A 17 -2.16 -19.44 10.74
N ASN A 18 -2.43 -20.64 10.23
CA ASN A 18 -1.92 -21.87 10.83
C ASN A 18 -0.40 -22.02 10.54
N ILE A 19 0.40 -21.98 11.59
CA ILE A 19 1.87 -22.08 11.52
C ILE A 19 2.41 -23.45 11.99
N THR A 20 1.54 -24.40 12.31
CA THR A 20 1.92 -25.75 12.74
C THR A 20 2.69 -26.46 11.62
N GLY A 21 3.83 -27.07 11.96
CA GLY A 21 4.70 -27.75 11.01
C GLY A 21 5.52 -26.83 10.10
N LYS A 22 5.39 -25.50 10.20
CA LYS A 22 6.15 -24.56 9.35
C LYS A 22 7.54 -24.26 9.89
N SER A 23 8.51 -24.19 8.99
CA SER A 23 9.87 -23.73 9.29
C SER A 23 9.87 -22.23 9.63
N THR A 24 10.97 -21.75 10.23
CA THR A 24 11.11 -20.31 10.51
C THR A 24 11.11 -19.49 9.22
N GLU A 25 11.77 -19.96 8.17
CA GLU A 25 11.83 -19.31 6.87
C GLU A 25 10.44 -19.17 6.23
N GLU A 26 9.61 -20.20 6.31
CA GLU A 26 8.24 -20.17 5.81
C GLU A 26 7.38 -19.16 6.57
N LYS A 27 7.49 -19.13 7.90
CA LYS A 27 6.77 -18.15 8.72
C LYS A 27 7.17 -16.71 8.38
N VAL A 28 8.46 -16.47 8.16
CA VAL A 28 8.97 -15.16 7.73
C VAL A 28 8.39 -14.76 6.36
N LYS A 29 8.36 -15.68 5.39
CA LYS A 29 7.75 -15.42 4.07
C LYS A 29 6.26 -15.08 4.18
N ILE A 30 5.51 -15.83 4.99
CA ILE A 30 4.08 -15.55 5.19
C ILE A 30 3.88 -14.19 5.84
N LEU A 31 4.65 -13.89 6.89
CA LEU A 31 4.58 -12.61 7.58
C LEU A 31 4.88 -11.43 6.66
N ARG A 32 5.88 -11.58 5.77
CA ARG A 32 6.20 -10.58 4.76
C ARG A 32 5.03 -10.35 3.82
N ARG A 33 4.46 -11.43 3.25
CA ARG A 33 3.30 -11.35 2.36
C ARG A 33 2.12 -10.63 3.01
N VAL A 34 1.77 -11.00 4.24
CA VAL A 34 0.68 -10.36 4.98
C VAL A 34 0.91 -8.86 5.16
N ARG A 35 2.14 -8.44 5.47
CA ARG A 35 2.46 -7.02 5.63
C ARG A 35 2.42 -6.26 4.31
N GLU A 36 2.88 -6.86 3.24
CA GLU A 36 2.81 -6.27 1.89
C GLU A 36 1.34 -6.09 1.47
N GLU A 37 0.49 -7.09 1.67
CA GLU A 37 -0.96 -6.98 1.40
C GLU A 37 -1.64 -5.88 2.24
N MET A 38 -1.27 -5.75 3.52
CA MET A 38 -1.78 -4.66 4.37
C MET A 38 -1.31 -3.28 3.89
N TYR A 39 -0.07 -3.19 3.40
CA TYR A 39 0.48 -1.97 2.86
C TYR A 39 -0.22 -1.55 1.56
N GLU A 40 -0.50 -2.49 0.66
CA GLU A 40 -1.29 -2.23 -0.55
C GLU A 40 -2.69 -1.67 -0.20
N LYS A 41 -3.41 -2.32 0.72
CA LYS A 41 -4.72 -1.81 1.20
C LYS A 41 -4.64 -0.40 1.79
N LEU A 42 -3.58 -0.11 2.54
CA LEU A 42 -3.35 1.22 3.10
C LEU A 42 -3.10 2.25 1.99
N LYS A 43 -2.24 1.93 1.01
CA LYS A 43 -1.97 2.80 -0.14
C LYS A 43 -3.25 3.12 -0.90
N ASP A 44 -4.06 2.11 -1.22
CA ASP A 44 -5.33 2.30 -1.93
C ASP A 44 -6.27 3.25 -1.19
N ALA A 45 -6.42 3.05 0.13
CA ALA A 45 -7.23 3.92 0.98
C ALA A 45 -6.68 5.36 1.02
N VAL A 46 -5.36 5.52 1.09
CA VAL A 46 -4.70 6.83 1.12
C VAL A 46 -4.83 7.55 -0.23
N TYR A 47 -4.58 6.86 -1.35
CA TYR A 47 -4.71 7.43 -2.69
C TYR A 47 -6.14 7.86 -2.95
N LYS A 48 -7.13 7.01 -2.64
CA LYS A 48 -8.54 7.37 -2.74
C LYS A 48 -8.88 8.60 -1.91
N ARG A 49 -8.44 8.64 -0.64
CA ARG A 49 -8.69 9.80 0.25
C ARG A 49 -8.06 11.09 -0.25
N ARG A 50 -6.87 11.01 -0.86
CA ARG A 50 -6.16 12.18 -1.40
C ARG A 50 -6.68 12.62 -2.78
N GLY A 51 -7.49 11.80 -3.45
CA GLY A 51 -7.95 12.03 -4.81
C GLY A 51 -6.86 11.75 -5.84
N TRP A 52 -6.11 10.67 -5.63
CA TRP A 52 -5.05 10.18 -6.51
C TRP A 52 -5.56 8.95 -7.30
N THR A 53 -4.87 8.58 -8.37
CA THR A 53 -5.08 7.34 -9.12
C THR A 53 -4.50 6.14 -8.38
N ALA A 54 -4.73 4.93 -8.89
CA ALA A 54 -4.19 3.70 -8.30
C ALA A 54 -2.66 3.63 -8.42
N GLU A 55 -2.10 4.35 -9.39
CA GLU A 55 -0.66 4.48 -9.66
C GLU A 55 0.01 5.52 -8.77
N GLY A 56 -0.75 6.15 -7.86
CA GLY A 56 -0.23 7.15 -6.92
C GLY A 56 -0.02 8.53 -7.54
N ILE A 57 -0.77 8.87 -8.58
CA ILE A 57 -0.68 10.16 -9.28
C ILE A 57 -1.88 11.04 -8.89
N PRO A 58 -1.70 12.33 -8.51
CA PRO A 58 -2.83 13.22 -8.25
C PRO A 58 -3.73 13.40 -9.48
N LYS A 59 -5.05 13.35 -9.30
CA LYS A 59 -6.01 13.70 -10.36
C LYS A 59 -6.01 15.19 -10.68
N ILE A 60 -6.54 15.58 -11.85
CA ILE A 60 -6.64 17.00 -12.24
C ILE A 60 -7.44 17.79 -11.20
N GLN A 61 -8.55 17.23 -10.72
CA GLN A 61 -9.36 17.82 -9.66
C GLN A 61 -8.55 18.12 -8.38
N THR A 62 -7.60 17.24 -8.03
CA THR A 62 -6.76 17.39 -6.85
C THR A 62 -5.75 18.52 -7.01
N VAL A 63 -5.08 18.63 -8.17
CA VAL A 63 -4.11 19.71 -8.41
C VAL A 63 -4.79 21.08 -8.52
N LYS A 64 -5.99 21.15 -9.13
CA LYS A 64 -6.82 22.37 -9.16
C LYS A 64 -7.23 22.82 -7.76
N ARG A 65 -7.71 21.88 -6.92
CA ARG A 65 -8.06 22.16 -5.52
C ARG A 65 -6.86 22.70 -4.73
N LEU A 66 -5.66 22.20 -5.01
CA LEU A 66 -4.42 22.62 -4.37
C LEU A 66 -3.80 23.87 -5.01
N LYS A 67 -4.37 24.39 -6.10
CA LYS A 67 -3.86 25.55 -6.87
C LYS A 67 -2.43 25.36 -7.37
N ILE A 68 -2.13 24.14 -7.83
CA ILE A 68 -0.84 23.76 -8.43
C ILE A 68 -1.04 23.25 -9.86
N ASP A 69 -2.16 23.60 -10.49
CA ASP A 69 -2.55 23.26 -11.86
C ASP A 69 -1.83 24.11 -12.91
N PHE A 70 -0.52 24.31 -12.72
CA PHE A 70 0.33 24.98 -13.70
C PHE A 70 0.34 24.20 -15.02
N PRO A 71 0.51 24.87 -16.18
CA PRO A 71 0.52 24.20 -17.48
C PRO A 71 1.49 23.01 -17.54
N GLU A 72 2.68 23.15 -16.98
CA GLU A 72 3.70 22.10 -16.91
C GLU A 72 3.27 20.90 -16.06
N VAL A 73 2.49 21.12 -14.99
CA VAL A 73 1.95 20.06 -14.15
C VAL A 73 0.85 19.30 -14.89
N LEU A 74 -0.04 20.02 -15.60
CA LEU A 74 -1.11 19.40 -16.38
C LEU A 74 -0.56 18.57 -17.54
N GLU A 75 0.47 19.05 -18.24
CA GLU A 75 1.16 18.27 -19.27
C GLU A 75 1.85 17.04 -18.69
N LEU A 76 2.49 17.16 -17.52
CA LEU A 76 3.09 16.01 -16.84
C LEU A 76 2.05 14.96 -16.44
N LEU A 77 0.89 15.39 -15.94
CA LEU A 77 -0.22 14.49 -15.60
C LEU A 77 -0.72 13.75 -16.85
N LYS A 78 -0.92 14.46 -17.96
CA LYS A 78 -1.36 13.88 -19.23
C LYS A 78 -0.35 12.88 -19.80
N ALA A 79 0.95 13.19 -19.73
CA ALA A 79 2.02 12.30 -20.15
C ALA A 79 2.07 10.99 -19.33
N ASN A 80 1.56 11.01 -18.09
CA ASN A 80 1.44 9.85 -17.23
C ASN A 80 0.02 9.25 -17.20
N GLY A 81 -0.82 9.55 -18.21
CA GLY A 81 -2.13 8.92 -18.39
C GLY A 81 -3.27 9.51 -17.53
N VAL A 82 -3.06 10.64 -16.87
CA VAL A 82 -4.09 11.33 -16.08
C VAL A 82 -4.73 12.42 -16.93
N THR A 83 -5.93 12.15 -17.45
CA THR A 83 -6.70 13.09 -18.29
C THR A 83 -7.89 13.72 -17.57
N GLU A 84 -8.19 13.30 -16.33
CA GLU A 84 -9.35 13.73 -15.53
C GLU A 84 -9.03 14.02 -14.05
#